data_AF-A0A3N1Q4Z3-F1
#
_entry.id   AF-A0A3N1Q4Z3-F1
#
_cell.length_a   1.000
_cell.length_b   1.000
_cell.length_c   1.000
_cell.angle_alpha   90.00
_cell.angle_beta   90.00
_cell.angle_gamma   90.00
#
_symmetry.space_group_name_H-M   'P 1'
#
loop_
_entity.id
_entity.type
_entity.pdbx_description
1 polymer ?
#
loop_
_entity_poly.entity_id
_entity_poly.type
_entity_poly.pdbx_seq_one_letter_code
_entity_poly.pdbx_strand_id
1 'polypeptide(L)'
;MEDGRRVSARQRAWIVAGVVTAGLAAALGLLIAPLSGGSFLMTALVAVTPLLMQDHPKACARTCLVIGSALLAWAVIGAVIGMFLFAPAALLLVIAPFVDPGNRHGPWFSAIAPVVTAAAIALIASPPGQDHDPENEPPPSFRATLDSTDRFRDRQFNERKERLLDHGATRVEVYEYAGRLILQVGMPDTFTDGRTEGALRDEIAGLPGVVDIRRCTFHTCDG
;
A
#
# COMPACT_ATOMS: atom_id res chain seq x y z
N MET A 1 9.91 50.80 -17.09
CA MET A 1 10.91 49.76 -16.76
C MET A 1 10.36 49.05 -15.54
N GLU A 2 9.53 48.03 -15.75
CA GLU A 2 8.96 47.23 -14.66
C GLU A 2 10.09 46.40 -14.05
N ASP A 3 10.31 46.59 -12.76
CA ASP A 3 11.31 45.87 -11.99
C ASP A 3 10.92 44.38 -11.98
N GLY A 4 11.69 43.58 -12.70
CA GLY A 4 11.46 42.15 -12.90
C GLY A 4 11.62 41.40 -11.58
N ARG A 5 10.55 41.37 -10.78
CA ARG A 5 10.53 40.74 -9.46
C ARG A 5 10.73 39.23 -9.62
N ARG A 6 11.97 38.79 -9.42
CA ARG A 6 12.36 37.37 -9.41
C ARG A 6 11.66 36.61 -8.28
N VAL A 7 11.42 35.33 -8.49
CA VAL A 7 10.85 34.41 -7.50
C VAL A 7 11.70 34.42 -6.23
N SER A 8 11.05 34.56 -5.07
CA SER A 8 11.76 34.63 -3.78
C SER A 8 12.48 33.31 -3.47
N ALA A 9 13.61 33.38 -2.76
CA ALA A 9 14.38 32.19 -2.38
C ALA A 9 13.54 31.17 -1.59
N ARG A 10 12.58 31.65 -0.78
CA ARG A 10 11.64 30.82 -0.02
C ARG A 10 10.66 30.09 -0.93
N GLN A 11 10.07 30.78 -1.91
CA GLN A 11 9.16 30.16 -2.88
C GLN A 11 9.87 29.08 -3.70
N ARG A 12 11.13 29.34 -4.09
CA ARG A 12 11.96 28.35 -4.78
C ARG A 12 12.21 27.11 -3.94
N ALA A 13 12.48 27.27 -2.64
CA ALA A 13 12.68 26.14 -1.73
C ALA A 13 11.43 25.24 -1.61
N TRP A 14 10.24 25.83 -1.53
CA TRP A 14 8.98 25.06 -1.51
C TRP A 14 8.69 24.33 -2.82
N ILE A 15 8.96 24.97 -3.96
CA ILE A 15 8.82 24.31 -5.27
C ILE A 15 9.76 23.11 -5.36
N VAL A 16 11.04 23.28 -4.99
CA VAL A 16 12.03 22.20 -4.98
C VAL A 16 11.60 21.07 -4.04
N ALA A 17 11.14 21.41 -2.82
CA ALA A 17 10.64 20.41 -1.87
C ALA A 17 9.44 19.63 -2.43
N GLY A 18 8.49 20.30 -3.08
CA GLY A 18 7.35 19.67 -3.74
C GLY A 18 7.79 18.70 -4.84
N VAL A 19 8.75 19.09 -5.69
CA VAL A 19 9.28 18.25 -6.78
C VAL A 19 10.05 17.05 -6.26
N VAL A 20 10.91 17.23 -5.25
CA VAL A 20 11.64 16.13 -4.62
C VAL A 20 10.67 15.12 -4.00
N THR A 21 9.63 15.62 -3.31
CA THR A 21 8.60 14.77 -2.71
C THR A 21 7.81 14.01 -3.77
N ALA A 22 7.41 14.67 -4.87
CA ALA A 22 6.74 14.02 -5.99
C ALA A 22 7.62 12.95 -6.66
N GLY A 23 8.92 13.21 -6.82
CA GLY A 23 9.88 12.26 -7.36
C GLY A 23 10.06 11.03 -6.47
N LEU A 24 10.16 11.22 -5.16
CA LEU A 24 10.23 10.12 -4.18
C LEU A 24 8.95 9.27 -4.19
N ALA A 25 7.78 9.91 -4.22
CA ALA A 25 6.49 9.22 -4.32
C ALA A 25 6.39 8.40 -5.63
N ALA A 26 6.87 8.95 -6.74
CA ALA A 26 6.91 8.25 -8.03
C ALA A 26 7.85 7.05 -8.02
N ALA A 27 9.05 7.19 -7.44
CA ALA A 27 10.01 6.10 -7.32
C ALA A 27 9.48 4.96 -6.43
N LEU A 28 8.87 5.30 -5.29
CA LEU A 28 8.25 4.32 -4.40
C LEU A 28 7.05 3.62 -5.06
N GLY A 29 6.22 4.37 -5.77
CA GLY A 29 5.11 3.82 -6.54
C GLY A 29 5.55 2.84 -7.62
N LEU A 30 6.66 3.14 -8.32
CA LEU A 30 7.24 2.25 -9.33
C LEU A 30 7.75 0.94 -8.73
N LEU A 31 8.32 0.98 -7.51
CA LEU A 31 8.79 -0.21 -6.80
C LEU A 31 7.64 -1.12 -6.36
N ILE A 32 6.53 -0.54 -5.88
CA ILE A 32 5.38 -1.31 -5.37
C ILE A 32 4.51 -1.83 -6.52
N ALA A 33 4.33 -1.04 -7.57
CA ALA A 33 3.43 -1.35 -8.68
C ALA A 33 4.08 -1.03 -10.04
N PRO A 34 4.98 -1.90 -10.53
CA PRO A 34 5.75 -1.63 -11.75
C PRO A 34 4.86 -1.52 -13.01
N LEU A 35 3.73 -2.24 -13.03
CA LEU A 35 2.74 -2.20 -14.12
C LEU A 35 2.06 -0.84 -14.28
N SER A 36 1.97 -0.03 -13.21
CA SER A 36 1.44 1.34 -13.24
C SER A 36 2.53 2.41 -13.32
N GLY A 37 3.78 2.00 -13.57
CA GLY A 37 4.95 2.89 -13.62
C GLY A 37 4.83 4.09 -14.56
N GLY A 38 4.13 3.93 -15.69
CA GLY A 38 3.90 5.02 -16.63
C GLY A 38 3.14 6.20 -16.02
N SER A 39 2.18 5.92 -15.14
CA SER A 39 1.39 6.96 -14.46
C SER A 39 2.26 7.76 -13.51
N PHE A 40 3.11 7.10 -12.72
CA PHE A 40 4.03 7.75 -11.78
C PHE A 40 5.04 8.65 -12.48
N LEU A 41 5.57 8.23 -13.63
CA LEU A 41 6.46 9.04 -14.46
C LEU A 41 5.78 10.30 -15.00
N MET A 42 4.54 10.18 -15.48
CA MET A 42 3.76 11.32 -15.94
C MET A 42 3.53 12.33 -14.79
N THR A 43 3.23 11.85 -13.58
CA THR A 43 3.02 12.72 -12.42
C THR A 43 4.30 13.48 -12.04
N ALA A 44 5.45 12.80 -12.04
CA ALA A 44 6.75 13.42 -11.78
C ALA A 44 7.10 14.47 -12.85
N LEU A 45 6.83 14.17 -14.13
CA LEU A 45 7.08 15.10 -15.23
C LEU A 45 6.24 16.38 -15.10
N VAL A 46 4.96 16.24 -14.78
CA VAL A 46 4.06 17.37 -14.55
C VAL A 46 4.52 18.20 -13.34
N ALA A 47 5.01 17.58 -12.27
CA ALA A 47 5.50 18.28 -11.09
C ALA A 47 6.75 19.15 -11.36
N VAL A 48 7.52 18.88 -12.43
CA VAL A 48 8.69 19.70 -12.83
C VAL A 48 8.29 20.98 -13.57
N THR A 49 7.09 21.02 -14.18
CA THR A 49 6.61 22.18 -14.98
C THR A 49 6.73 23.53 -14.27
N PRO A 50 6.41 23.68 -12.97
CA PRO A 50 6.57 24.94 -12.25
C PRO A 50 8.02 25.43 -12.13
N LEU A 51 9.01 24.53 -12.14
CA LEU A 51 10.43 24.91 -12.16
C LEU A 51 10.82 25.57 -13.48
N LEU A 52 10.21 25.16 -14.59
CA LEU A 52 10.47 25.73 -15.91
C LEU A 52 9.90 27.14 -16.06
N MET A 53 8.93 27.53 -15.22
CA MET A 53 8.29 28.85 -15.24
C MET A 53 8.84 29.81 -14.16
N GLN A 54 10.03 29.57 -13.63
CA GLN A 54 10.64 30.41 -12.57
C GLN A 54 10.83 31.87 -12.98
N ASP A 55 10.95 32.17 -14.28
CA ASP A 55 11.12 33.54 -14.78
C ASP A 55 9.80 34.35 -14.80
N HIS A 56 8.66 33.69 -14.59
CA HIS A 56 7.33 34.30 -14.65
C HIS A 56 6.52 34.02 -13.37
N PRO A 57 6.64 34.84 -12.31
CA PRO A 57 6.06 34.52 -10.99
C PRO A 57 4.54 34.35 -11.01
N LYS A 58 3.82 35.15 -11.81
CA LYS A 58 2.35 35.03 -11.98
C LYS A 58 1.94 33.73 -12.67
N ALA A 59 2.72 33.29 -13.67
CA ALA A 59 2.46 32.04 -14.38
C ALA A 59 2.83 30.83 -13.50
N CYS A 60 3.98 30.89 -12.82
CA CYS A 60 4.41 29.87 -11.86
C CYS A 60 3.36 29.62 -10.77
N ALA A 61 2.82 30.68 -10.15
CA ALA A 61 1.79 30.55 -9.12
C ALA A 61 0.51 29.87 -9.65
N ARG A 62 0.02 30.26 -10.83
CA ARG A 62 -1.15 29.63 -11.48
C ARG A 62 -0.88 28.15 -11.78
N THR A 63 0.29 27.84 -12.33
CA THR A 63 0.68 26.48 -12.69
C THR A 63 0.81 25.59 -11.44
N CYS A 64 1.40 26.08 -10.35
CA CYS A 64 1.43 25.37 -9.06
C CYS A 64 0.02 25.08 -8.54
N LEU A 65 -0.91 26.05 -8.65
CA LEU A 65 -2.28 25.89 -8.16
C LEU A 65 -3.06 24.85 -8.98
N VAL A 66 -2.98 24.93 -10.31
CA VAL A 66 -3.65 23.96 -11.20
C VAL A 66 -3.06 22.57 -11.00
N ILE A 67 -1.74 22.42 -11.05
CA ILE A 67 -1.08 21.12 -10.87
C ILE A 67 -1.33 20.56 -9.47
N GLY A 68 -1.19 21.39 -8.43
CA GLY A 68 -1.48 21.01 -7.06
C GLY A 68 -2.91 20.52 -6.87
N SER A 69 -3.90 21.22 -7.44
CA SER A 69 -5.31 20.79 -7.38
C SER A 69 -5.58 19.49 -8.14
N ALA A 70 -4.96 19.30 -9.31
CA ALA A 70 -5.09 18.08 -10.11
C ALA A 70 -4.47 16.88 -9.37
N LEU A 71 -3.30 17.07 -8.76
CA LEU A 71 -2.66 16.07 -7.90
C LEU A 71 -3.47 15.77 -6.65
N LEU A 72 -4.13 16.77 -6.07
CA LEU A 72 -5.00 16.59 -4.91
C LEU A 72 -6.22 15.74 -5.28
N ALA A 73 -6.90 16.05 -6.39
CA ALA A 73 -8.02 15.26 -6.89
C ALA A 73 -7.58 13.81 -7.20
N TRP A 74 -6.39 13.65 -7.80
CA TRP A 74 -5.81 12.34 -8.05
C TRP A 74 -5.50 11.57 -6.77
N ALA A 75 -4.98 12.25 -5.74
CA ALA A 75 -4.72 11.65 -4.43
C ALA A 75 -6.02 11.20 -3.73
N VAL A 76 -7.13 11.94 -3.89
CA VAL A 76 -8.45 11.52 -3.38
C VAL A 76 -8.93 10.25 -4.07
N ILE A 77 -8.75 10.12 -5.38
CA ILE A 77 -9.07 8.88 -6.11
C ILE A 77 -8.14 7.74 -5.64
N GLY A 78 -6.85 8.02 -5.48
CA GLY A 78 -5.87 7.06 -4.95
C GLY A 78 -6.23 6.57 -3.55
N ALA A 79 -6.73 7.44 -2.68
CA ALA A 79 -7.16 7.11 -1.32
C ALA A 79 -8.25 6.02 -1.31
N VAL A 80 -9.19 6.06 -2.27
CA VAL A 80 -10.25 5.05 -2.40
C VAL A 80 -9.68 3.67 -2.74
N ILE A 81 -8.52 3.62 -3.40
CA ILE A 81 -7.82 2.39 -3.81
C ILE A 81 -6.66 2.07 -2.85
N GLY A 82 -6.53 2.80 -1.72
CA GLY A 82 -5.47 2.60 -0.72
C GLY A 82 -4.09 3.16 -1.10
N MET A 83 -3.98 4.00 -2.13
CA MET A 83 -2.71 4.63 -2.57
C MET A 83 -2.66 6.11 -2.20
N PHE A 84 -2.08 6.43 -1.04
CA PHE A 84 -1.96 7.81 -0.52
C PHE A 84 -0.67 8.56 -0.93
N LEU A 85 0.13 7.98 -1.83
CA LEU A 85 1.51 8.40 -2.10
C LEU A 85 1.66 9.87 -2.55
N PHE A 86 0.63 10.46 -3.17
CA PHE A 86 0.73 11.80 -3.74
C PHE A 86 0.18 12.94 -2.87
N ALA A 87 -0.52 12.62 -1.76
CA ALA A 87 -1.16 13.63 -0.92
C ALA A 87 -0.17 14.69 -0.37
N PRO A 88 1.04 14.34 0.11
CA PRO A 88 2.00 15.32 0.62
C PRO A 88 2.50 16.29 -0.47
N ALA A 89 2.81 15.77 -1.65
CA ALA A 89 3.29 16.59 -2.78
C ALA A 89 2.22 17.56 -3.28
N ALA A 90 0.95 17.10 -3.36
CA ALA A 90 -0.17 17.94 -3.73
C ALA A 90 -0.36 19.11 -2.75
N LEU A 91 -0.31 18.82 -1.44
CA LEU A 91 -0.46 19.84 -0.39
C LEU A 91 0.65 20.90 -0.47
N LEU A 92 1.90 20.47 -0.65
CA LEU A 92 3.05 21.37 -0.78
C LEU A 92 2.94 22.29 -2.00
N LEU A 93 2.48 21.77 -3.13
CA LEU A 93 2.29 22.56 -4.36
C LEU A 93 1.13 23.55 -4.27
N VAL A 94 0.05 23.19 -3.56
CA VAL A 94 -1.08 24.10 -3.29
C VAL A 94 -0.67 25.21 -2.32
N ILE A 95 0.19 24.94 -1.34
CA ILE A 95 0.64 25.92 -0.34
C ILE A 95 1.68 26.89 -0.93
N ALA A 96 2.56 26.43 -1.82
CA ALA A 96 3.64 27.22 -2.42
C ALA A 96 3.26 28.63 -2.94
N PRO A 97 2.13 28.84 -3.67
CA PRO A 97 1.74 30.18 -4.14
C PRO A 97 1.31 31.14 -3.01
N PHE A 98 0.95 30.64 -1.83
CA PHE A 98 0.49 31.46 -0.70
C PHE A 98 1.63 31.94 0.21
N VAL A 99 2.87 31.48 -0.02
CA VAL A 99 4.06 31.84 0.81
C VAL A 99 4.75 33.13 0.32
N ASP A 100 4.14 33.86 -0.62
CA ASP A 100 4.73 35.06 -1.22
C ASP A 100 4.90 36.19 -0.16
N PRO A 101 6.12 36.74 0.04
CA PRO A 101 6.42 37.69 1.12
C PRO A 101 5.68 39.04 1.07
N GLY A 102 4.92 39.32 0.01
CA GLY A 102 4.10 40.52 -0.12
C GLY A 102 2.71 40.41 0.51
N ASN A 103 2.23 39.20 0.81
CA ASN A 103 0.87 38.96 1.30
C ASN A 103 0.94 38.59 2.79
N ARG A 104 0.93 39.59 3.69
CA ARG A 104 0.89 39.40 5.15
C ARG A 104 -0.38 38.63 5.57
N HIS A 105 -0.35 37.31 5.47
CA HIS A 105 -1.22 36.45 6.25
C HIS A 105 -0.52 36.19 7.58
N GLY A 106 -1.23 36.42 8.68
CA GLY A 106 -0.66 36.57 10.02
C GLY A 106 0.27 35.43 10.47
N PRO A 107 1.14 35.69 11.47
CA PRO A 107 2.24 34.82 11.89
C PRO A 107 1.85 33.39 12.32
N TRP A 108 0.56 33.10 12.46
CA TRP A 108 0.06 31.81 12.87
C TRP A 108 0.09 30.75 11.74
N PHE A 109 -0.09 31.15 10.47
CA PHE A 109 -0.10 30.19 9.35
C PHE A 109 1.27 29.57 9.04
N SER A 110 2.36 30.32 9.21
CA SER A 110 3.72 29.82 8.99
C SER A 110 4.18 28.81 10.04
N ALA A 111 3.59 28.84 11.24
CA ALA A 111 3.93 27.92 12.32
C ALA A 111 3.14 26.60 12.23
N ILE A 112 1.90 26.64 11.72
CA ILE A 112 1.00 25.49 11.76
C ILE A 112 1.15 24.58 10.54
N ALA A 113 1.49 25.13 9.37
CA ALA A 113 1.64 24.34 8.14
C ALA A 113 2.64 23.16 8.24
N PRO A 114 3.86 23.32 8.80
CA PRO A 114 4.77 22.18 8.96
C PRO A 114 4.32 21.18 10.03
N VAL A 115 3.62 21.64 11.08
CA VAL A 115 3.09 20.77 12.15
C VAL A 115 1.93 19.91 11.63
N VAL A 116 1.02 20.49 10.85
CA VAL A 116 -0.09 19.76 10.23
C VAL A 116 0.42 18.77 9.19
N THR A 117 1.44 19.14 8.42
CA THR A 117 2.07 18.23 7.44
C THR A 117 2.79 17.07 8.14
N ALA A 118 3.54 17.34 9.22
CA ALA A 118 4.19 16.29 10.01
C ALA A 118 3.18 15.38 10.72
N ALA A 119 2.09 15.93 11.25
CA ALA A 119 1.02 15.15 11.88
C ALA A 119 0.28 14.28 10.87
N ALA A 120 0.01 14.78 9.66
CA ALA A 120 -0.59 14.00 8.58
C ALA A 120 0.35 12.87 8.11
N ILE A 121 1.65 13.12 7.99
CA ILE A 121 2.63 12.07 7.67
C ILE A 121 2.73 11.04 8.78
N ALA A 122 2.71 11.45 10.06
CA ALA A 122 2.72 10.52 11.19
C ALA A 122 1.45 9.66 11.27
N LEU A 123 0.28 10.22 10.93
CA LEU A 123 -0.99 9.49 10.85
C LEU A 123 -1.04 8.50 9.67
N ILE A 124 -0.41 8.83 8.53
CA ILE A 124 -0.34 7.96 7.35
C ILE A 124 0.76 6.89 7.48
N ALA A 125 1.88 7.23 8.13
CA ALA A 125 3.02 6.33 8.34
C ALA A 125 2.86 5.43 9.58
N SER A 126 1.86 5.71 10.43
CA SER A 126 1.41 4.71 11.39
C SER A 126 0.81 3.59 10.56
N PRO A 127 1.39 2.36 10.55
CA PRO A 127 0.67 1.22 9.99
C PRO A 127 -0.71 1.25 10.65
N PRO A 128 -1.81 1.10 9.88
CA PRO A 128 -3.14 1.08 10.47
C PRO A 128 -3.00 0.14 11.66
N GLY A 129 -3.22 0.70 12.86
CA GLY A 129 -3.14 -0.06 14.09
C GLY A 129 -3.93 -1.31 13.77
N GLN A 130 -3.23 -2.44 13.71
CA GLN A 130 -3.83 -3.72 13.46
C GLN A 130 -4.56 -3.97 14.77
N ASP A 131 -5.68 -3.26 14.95
CA ASP A 131 -6.62 -3.44 16.03
C ASP A 131 -6.92 -4.91 15.91
N HIS A 132 -6.31 -5.63 16.83
CA HIS A 132 -6.35 -7.06 16.92
C HIS A 132 -7.76 -7.35 17.36
N ASP A 133 -8.67 -7.31 16.40
CA ASP A 133 -10.07 -7.60 16.59
C ASP A 133 -10.13 -9.10 16.89
N PRO A 134 -10.34 -9.47 18.17
CA PRO A 134 -10.34 -10.88 18.55
C PRO A 134 -11.51 -11.61 17.87
N GLU A 135 -12.54 -10.91 17.41
CA GLU A 135 -13.64 -11.49 16.64
C GLU A 135 -13.27 -11.80 15.19
N ASN A 136 -12.12 -11.30 14.72
CA ASN A 136 -11.64 -11.47 13.36
C ASN A 136 -10.35 -12.32 13.30
N GLU A 137 -10.02 -13.04 14.38
CA GLU A 137 -8.95 -14.02 14.36
C GLU A 137 -9.28 -15.10 13.32
N PRO A 138 -8.36 -15.38 12.38
CA PRO A 138 -8.60 -16.43 11.40
C PRO A 138 -8.74 -17.77 12.13
N PRO A 139 -9.71 -18.60 11.72
CA PRO A 139 -9.96 -19.88 12.38
C PRO A 139 -8.72 -20.77 12.30
N PRO A 140 -8.58 -21.75 13.21
CA PRO A 140 -7.44 -22.65 13.23
C PRO A 140 -7.32 -23.37 11.88
N SER A 141 -6.09 -23.64 11.46
CA SER A 141 -5.82 -24.28 10.16
C SER A 141 -4.78 -25.40 10.28
N PHE A 142 -4.80 -26.36 9.38
CA PHE A 142 -3.70 -27.29 9.18
C PHE A 142 -2.73 -26.71 8.15
N ARG A 143 -1.44 -26.82 8.45
CA ARG A 143 -0.36 -26.48 7.54
C ARG A 143 0.36 -27.77 7.19
N ALA A 144 0.25 -28.18 5.93
CA ALA A 144 0.88 -29.36 5.39
C ALA A 144 2.02 -28.97 4.45
N THR A 145 3.22 -29.50 4.67
CA THR A 145 4.37 -29.27 3.78
C THR A 145 4.39 -30.35 2.71
N LEU A 146 4.53 -29.94 1.45
CA LEU A 146 4.64 -30.84 0.31
C LEU A 146 6.10 -31.13 -0.04
N ASP A 147 6.34 -32.31 -0.61
CA ASP A 147 7.65 -32.82 -1.00
C ASP A 147 8.28 -32.06 -2.18
N SER A 148 7.46 -31.46 -3.05
CA SER A 148 7.91 -30.74 -4.24
C SER A 148 6.98 -29.59 -4.63
N THR A 149 7.56 -28.53 -5.22
CA THR A 149 6.83 -27.41 -5.83
C THR A 149 6.07 -27.82 -7.09
N ASP A 150 6.47 -28.91 -7.76
CA ASP A 150 5.79 -29.39 -8.96
C ASP A 150 4.39 -29.97 -8.67
N ARG A 151 4.08 -30.26 -7.40
CA ARG A 151 2.76 -30.76 -6.96
C ARG A 151 1.62 -29.83 -7.33
N PHE A 152 1.88 -28.53 -7.47
CA PHE A 152 0.87 -27.58 -7.93
C PHE A 152 0.33 -27.90 -9.34
N ARG A 153 1.14 -28.53 -10.20
CA ARG A 153 0.75 -28.93 -11.56
C ARG A 153 0.17 -30.35 -11.62
N ASP A 154 0.20 -31.09 -10.53
CA ASP A 154 -0.35 -32.43 -10.45
C ASP A 154 -1.88 -32.36 -10.41
N ARG A 155 -2.52 -32.86 -11.47
CA ARG A 155 -3.98 -32.88 -11.60
C ARG A 155 -4.63 -33.69 -10.48
N GLN A 156 -4.06 -34.83 -10.10
CA GLN A 156 -4.63 -35.69 -9.08
C GLN A 156 -4.54 -35.02 -7.70
N PHE A 157 -3.42 -34.35 -7.41
CA PHE A 157 -3.30 -33.55 -6.19
C PHE A 157 -4.39 -32.48 -6.12
N ASN A 158 -4.56 -31.69 -7.18
CA ASN A 158 -5.57 -30.63 -7.23
C ASN A 158 -7.00 -31.16 -7.05
N GLU A 159 -7.38 -32.24 -7.75
CA GLU A 159 -8.70 -32.85 -7.61
C GLU A 159 -8.94 -33.37 -6.18
N ARG A 160 -7.95 -34.01 -5.54
CA ARG A 160 -8.09 -34.51 -4.16
C ARG A 160 -8.10 -33.38 -3.12
N LYS A 161 -7.31 -32.34 -3.35
CA LYS A 161 -7.23 -31.16 -2.50
C LYS A 161 -8.59 -30.46 -2.40
N GLU A 162 -9.30 -30.28 -3.51
CA GLU A 162 -10.64 -29.67 -3.51
C GLU A 162 -11.66 -30.51 -2.71
N ARG A 163 -11.53 -31.85 -2.69
CA ARG A 163 -12.39 -32.72 -1.88
C ARG A 163 -12.24 -32.53 -0.39
N LEU A 164 -11.18 -31.89 0.11
CA LEU A 164 -11.06 -31.59 1.55
C LEU A 164 -12.21 -30.71 2.06
N LEU A 165 -12.83 -29.90 1.19
CA LEU A 165 -14.05 -29.15 1.51
C LEU A 165 -15.22 -30.07 1.88
N ASP A 166 -15.35 -31.20 1.19
CA ASP A 166 -16.37 -32.23 1.49
C ASP A 166 -16.11 -32.92 2.84
N HIS A 167 -14.87 -32.87 3.33
CA HIS A 167 -14.46 -33.38 4.65
C HIS A 167 -14.45 -32.30 5.74
N GLY A 168 -15.03 -31.13 5.46
CA GLY A 168 -15.24 -30.07 6.44
C GLY A 168 -14.15 -29.00 6.48
N ALA A 169 -13.21 -28.97 5.55
CA ALA A 169 -12.36 -27.79 5.41
C ALA A 169 -13.20 -26.55 5.03
N THR A 170 -12.89 -25.40 5.61
CA THR A 170 -13.55 -24.12 5.28
C THR A 170 -12.87 -23.39 4.14
N ARG A 171 -11.56 -23.61 3.99
CA ARG A 171 -10.71 -22.99 2.98
C ARG A 171 -9.54 -23.89 2.67
N VAL A 172 -9.12 -23.96 1.41
CA VAL A 172 -7.96 -24.76 1.01
C VAL A 172 -7.08 -23.95 0.06
N GLU A 173 -5.86 -23.66 0.49
CA GLU A 173 -4.93 -22.83 -0.27
C GLU A 173 -3.56 -23.47 -0.37
N VAL A 174 -2.87 -23.16 -1.46
CA VAL A 174 -1.52 -23.63 -1.71
C VAL A 174 -0.67 -22.42 -2.08
N TYR A 175 0.43 -22.23 -1.38
CA TYR A 175 1.38 -21.16 -1.65
C TYR A 175 2.81 -21.63 -1.41
N GLU A 176 3.76 -20.94 -2.02
CA GLU A 176 5.18 -21.20 -1.83
C GLU A 176 5.71 -20.33 -0.69
N TYR A 177 6.43 -20.94 0.25
CA TYR A 177 7.09 -20.26 1.36
C TYR A 177 8.48 -20.86 1.59
N ALA A 178 9.51 -20.02 1.55
CA ALA A 178 10.90 -20.43 1.72
C ALA A 178 11.34 -21.60 0.80
N GLY A 179 10.89 -21.59 -0.46
CA GLY A 179 11.22 -22.62 -1.46
C GLY A 179 10.51 -23.96 -1.24
N ARG A 180 9.49 -24.01 -0.38
CA ARG A 180 8.64 -25.18 -0.15
C ARG A 180 7.19 -24.86 -0.44
N LEU A 181 6.46 -25.83 -0.98
CA LEU A 181 5.04 -25.68 -1.24
C LEU A 181 4.27 -26.07 0.03
N ILE A 182 3.44 -25.14 0.50
CA ILE A 182 2.65 -25.28 1.72
C ILE A 182 1.18 -25.36 1.33
N LEU A 183 0.50 -26.41 1.78
CA LEU A 183 -0.95 -26.55 1.75
C LEU A 183 -1.51 -26.06 3.08
N GLN A 184 -2.30 -24.99 3.06
CA GLN A 184 -3.03 -24.48 4.21
C GLN A 184 -4.51 -24.85 4.10
N VAL A 185 -5.03 -25.52 5.13
CA VAL A 185 -6.40 -26.02 5.20
C VAL A 185 -7.09 -25.39 6.40
N GLY A 186 -8.01 -24.45 6.17
CA GLY A 186 -8.83 -23.85 7.20
C GLY A 186 -9.80 -24.87 7.80
N MET A 187 -9.97 -24.83 9.12
CA MET A 187 -10.94 -25.64 9.85
C MET A 187 -12.09 -24.77 10.32
N PRO A 188 -13.28 -25.36 10.55
CA PRO A 188 -14.35 -24.69 11.28
C PRO A 188 -14.06 -24.72 12.79
N ASP A 189 -14.65 -23.79 13.54
CA ASP A 189 -14.54 -23.80 15.00
C ASP A 189 -15.21 -25.02 15.64
N THR A 190 -16.25 -25.54 14.97
CA THR A 190 -16.95 -26.76 15.36
C THR A 190 -17.23 -27.62 14.13
N PHE A 191 -16.92 -28.90 14.22
CA PHE A 191 -17.24 -29.87 13.17
C PHE A 191 -18.67 -30.40 13.37
N THR A 192 -19.48 -30.37 12.31
CA THR A 192 -20.84 -30.93 12.28
C THR A 192 -20.89 -32.24 11.50
N ASP A 193 -22.03 -32.94 11.54
CA ASP A 193 -22.34 -34.07 10.64
C ASP A 193 -21.40 -35.28 10.76
N GLY A 194 -20.92 -35.56 11.98
CA GLY A 194 -20.02 -36.68 12.25
C GLY A 194 -18.60 -36.49 11.70
N ARG A 195 -18.30 -35.30 11.14
CA ARG A 195 -16.94 -34.94 10.76
C ARG A 195 -16.12 -34.66 12.02
N THR A 196 -14.83 -34.95 11.96
CA THR A 196 -13.92 -34.72 13.07
C THR A 196 -12.62 -34.13 12.56
N GLU A 197 -11.95 -33.37 13.41
CA GLU A 197 -10.60 -32.85 13.14
C GLU A 197 -9.63 -33.99 12.74
N GLY A 198 -9.72 -35.14 13.41
CA GLY A 198 -8.91 -36.32 13.10
C GLY A 198 -9.14 -36.84 11.68
N ALA A 199 -10.41 -36.98 11.27
CA ALA A 199 -10.73 -37.42 9.91
C ALA A 199 -10.21 -36.46 8.84
N LEU A 200 -10.34 -35.14 9.06
CA LEU A 200 -9.79 -34.15 8.13
C LEU A 200 -8.25 -34.23 8.08
N ARG A 201 -7.59 -34.38 9.23
CA ARG A 201 -6.13 -34.55 9.29
C ARG A 201 -5.67 -35.80 8.54
N ASP A 202 -6.40 -36.91 8.68
CA ASP A 202 -6.09 -38.18 8.01
C ASP A 202 -6.26 -38.05 6.48
N GLU A 203 -7.30 -37.34 6.02
CA GLU A 203 -7.48 -37.04 4.60
C GLU A 203 -6.35 -36.17 4.03
N ILE A 204 -5.90 -35.16 4.78
CA ILE A 204 -4.73 -34.35 4.39
C ILE A 204 -3.47 -35.22 4.33
N ALA A 205 -3.27 -36.11 5.31
CA ALA A 205 -2.13 -37.05 5.32
C ALA A 205 -2.15 -38.04 4.15
N GLY A 206 -3.34 -38.38 3.67
CA GLY A 206 -3.53 -39.24 2.51
C GLY A 206 -3.27 -38.56 1.16
N LEU A 207 -3.05 -37.24 1.12
CA LEU A 207 -2.75 -36.52 -0.12
C LEU A 207 -1.34 -36.84 -0.64
N PRO A 208 -1.17 -36.96 -1.96
CA PRO A 208 0.13 -37.29 -2.54
C PRO A 208 1.14 -36.16 -2.28
N GLY A 209 2.29 -36.52 -1.73
CA GLY A 209 3.41 -35.60 -1.49
C GLY A 209 3.37 -34.85 -0.17
N VAL A 210 2.39 -35.08 0.71
CA VAL A 210 2.40 -34.49 2.06
C VAL A 210 3.46 -35.16 2.93
N VAL A 211 4.38 -34.35 3.48
CA VAL A 211 5.53 -34.82 4.28
C VAL A 211 5.34 -34.55 5.77
N ASP A 212 4.79 -33.39 6.11
CA ASP A 212 4.57 -32.96 7.50
C ASP A 212 3.23 -32.24 7.59
N ILE A 213 2.49 -32.45 8.69
CA ILE A 213 1.22 -31.78 8.97
C ILE A 213 1.27 -31.24 10.38
N ARG A 214 1.09 -29.93 10.51
CA ARG A 214 0.99 -29.25 11.81
C ARG A 214 -0.34 -28.54 11.91
N ARG A 215 -0.90 -28.55 13.12
CA ARG A 215 -2.03 -27.70 13.46
C ARG A 215 -1.50 -26.31 13.81
N CYS A 216 -2.07 -25.30 13.17
CA CYS A 216 -1.79 -23.90 13.37
C CYS A 216 -2.95 -23.21 14.06
N THR A 217 -2.65 -22.52 15.15
CA THR A 217 -3.48 -21.44 15.66
C THR A 217 -2.83 -20.10 15.29
N PHE A 218 -3.59 -19.01 15.39
CA PHE A 218 -3.09 -17.67 15.09
C PHE A 218 -1.77 -17.33 15.81
N HIS A 219 -1.56 -17.87 17.02
CA HIS A 219 -0.36 -17.60 17.83
C HIS A 219 0.81 -18.57 17.67
N THR A 220 0.66 -19.68 16.92
CA THR A 220 1.63 -20.80 17.00
C THR A 220 2.35 -21.14 15.70
N CYS A 221 2.08 -20.44 14.60
CA CYS A 221 2.60 -20.83 13.28
C CYS A 221 3.68 -19.95 12.65
N ASP A 222 4.26 -19.05 13.44
CA ASP A 222 5.50 -18.35 13.11
C ASP A 222 6.67 -19.07 13.79
N GLY A 223 7.17 -20.12 13.13
CA GLY A 223 8.34 -20.90 13.56
C GLY A 223 9.15 -21.39 12.38
#